data_AF-A0A960RR08-F1
#
_entry.id   AF-A0A960RR08-F1
#
_cell.length_a   1.000
_cell.length_b   1.000
_cell.length_c   1.000
_cell.angle_alpha   90.00
_cell.angle_beta   90.00
_cell.angle_gamma   90.00
#
_symmetry.space_group_name_H-M   'P 1'
#
loop_
_entity.id
_entity.type
_entity.pdbx_description
1 polymer ?
#
loop_
_entity_poly.entity_id
_entity_poly.type
_entity_poly.pdbx_seq_one_letter_code
_entity_poly.pdbx_strand_id
1 'polypeptide(L)'
;MPPTLQSMPSRQDGFVKNPLFNPFPLHLQASHLLHSVKTKKRSSKYSNENQVSDDEFQFNCYGFVNHCIQEVCPKAYDELVEAMNGPLAESVPPSTDGTPCPFNYAAIFQEMPLTYWTAIPDLSDARPGDLMIYLPPKYQPLKEPDPQAKRTGTHAMIIDTVHGENNGSFHFQIIDSTRIPHSKHDSRYPGKNGIGESPLFLTPCGDNYWIQWKSDGRRQEKEIFLARLNTHFSSPPVVA
;
A
#
# COMPACT_ATOMS: atom_id res chain seq x y z
N MET A 1 31.52 -46.80 -48.95
CA MET A 1 31.06 -47.16 -47.59
C MET A 1 30.61 -45.87 -46.91
N PRO A 2 29.35 -45.72 -46.50
CA PRO A 2 28.88 -44.51 -45.83
C PRO A 2 29.22 -44.54 -44.33
N PRO A 3 29.47 -43.39 -43.69
CA PRO A 3 29.79 -43.32 -42.27
C PRO A 3 28.53 -43.41 -41.39
N THR A 4 28.70 -44.11 -40.27
CA THR A 4 27.71 -44.42 -39.23
C THR A 4 27.28 -43.14 -38.48
N LEU A 5 25.96 -42.89 -38.42
CA LEU A 5 25.36 -41.86 -37.58
C LEU A 5 25.58 -42.19 -36.09
N GLN A 6 26.37 -41.37 -35.40
CA GLN A 6 26.42 -41.36 -33.93
C GLN A 6 25.20 -40.61 -33.37
N SER A 7 24.41 -41.30 -32.56
CA SER A 7 23.29 -40.75 -31.79
C SER A 7 23.78 -39.79 -30.70
N MET A 8 23.24 -38.57 -30.66
CA MET A 8 23.46 -37.63 -29.56
C MET A 8 22.69 -38.06 -28.31
N PRO A 9 23.26 -37.90 -27.09
CA PRO A 9 22.54 -38.16 -25.85
C PRO A 9 21.48 -37.10 -25.58
N SER A 10 20.32 -37.57 -25.14
CA SER A 10 19.19 -36.79 -24.66
C SER A 10 19.61 -35.88 -23.50
N ARG A 11 19.41 -34.56 -23.66
CA ARG A 11 19.48 -33.59 -22.55
C ARG A 11 18.48 -34.03 -21.47
N GLN A 12 19.00 -34.39 -20.31
CA GLN A 12 18.21 -34.53 -19.10
C GLN A 12 17.78 -33.14 -18.62
N ASP A 13 16.49 -33.00 -18.38
CA ASP A 13 15.82 -31.84 -17.84
C ASP A 13 16.39 -31.46 -16.47
N GLY A 14 17.20 -30.40 -16.47
CA GLY A 14 17.46 -29.63 -15.27
C GLY A 14 16.21 -28.82 -14.93
N PHE A 15 15.30 -29.41 -14.15
CA PHE A 15 14.29 -28.65 -13.41
C PHE A 15 15.03 -27.69 -12.47
N VAL A 16 15.28 -26.47 -12.95
CA VAL A 16 15.63 -25.34 -12.10
C VAL A 16 14.44 -25.19 -11.16
N LYS A 17 14.68 -25.43 -9.86
CA LYS A 17 13.73 -25.08 -8.81
C LYS A 17 13.50 -23.57 -8.94
N ASN A 18 12.42 -23.19 -9.61
CA ASN A 18 11.95 -21.81 -9.70
C ASN A 18 11.87 -21.31 -8.25
N PRO A 19 12.68 -20.32 -7.83
CA PRO A 19 12.40 -19.66 -6.57
C PRO A 19 11.00 -19.09 -6.75
N LEU A 20 10.06 -19.63 -5.97
CA LEU A 20 8.65 -19.30 -6.02
C LEU A 20 8.53 -17.78 -5.95
N PHE A 21 8.34 -17.19 -7.13
CA PHE A 21 8.28 -15.76 -7.34
C PHE A 21 7.05 -15.31 -6.56
N ASN A 22 7.28 -14.52 -5.52
CA ASN A 22 6.19 -13.99 -4.73
C ASN A 22 6.04 -12.52 -5.11
N PRO A 23 5.21 -12.20 -6.11
CA PRO A 23 5.30 -10.92 -6.79
C PRO A 23 4.89 -9.73 -5.91
N PHE A 24 4.20 -9.96 -4.78
CA PHE A 24 3.55 -8.90 -3.99
C PHE A 24 3.67 -9.16 -2.48
N PRO A 25 4.86 -9.01 -1.87
CA PRO A 25 5.05 -9.37 -0.47
C PRO A 25 4.25 -8.48 0.49
N LEU A 26 4.01 -7.22 0.15
CA LEU A 26 3.15 -6.32 0.93
C LEU A 26 1.67 -6.77 0.93
N HIS A 27 1.17 -7.25 -0.21
CA HIS A 27 -0.18 -7.83 -0.34
C HIS A 27 -0.37 -9.02 0.59
N LEU A 28 0.60 -9.93 0.62
CA LEU A 28 0.50 -11.14 1.43
C LEU A 28 0.52 -10.84 2.92
N GLN A 29 1.34 -9.89 3.36
CA GLN A 29 1.35 -9.50 4.76
C GLN A 29 0.02 -8.88 5.17
N ALA A 30 -0.51 -7.94 4.38
CA ALA A 30 -1.83 -7.36 4.62
C ALA A 30 -2.94 -8.44 4.66
N SER A 31 -2.92 -9.36 3.70
CA SER A 31 -3.87 -10.48 3.60
C SER A 31 -3.76 -11.44 4.79
N HIS A 32 -2.55 -11.72 5.27
CA HIS A 32 -2.31 -12.56 6.44
C HIS A 32 -2.93 -11.94 7.70
N LEU A 33 -2.69 -10.65 7.95
CA LEU A 33 -3.28 -9.93 9.08
C LEU A 33 -4.81 -9.89 9.00
N LEU A 34 -5.35 -9.55 7.81
CA LEU A 34 -6.79 -9.56 7.56
C LEU A 34 -7.39 -10.96 7.80
N HIS A 35 -6.75 -12.02 7.32
CA HIS A 35 -7.22 -13.39 7.50
C HIS A 35 -7.26 -13.78 8.98
N SER A 36 -6.25 -13.39 9.77
CA SER A 36 -6.23 -13.61 11.23
C SER A 36 -7.44 -12.97 11.92
N VAL A 37 -7.80 -11.75 11.50
CA VAL A 37 -8.99 -11.03 12.00
C VAL A 37 -10.29 -11.70 11.54
N LYS A 38 -10.42 -12.05 10.24
CA LYS A 38 -11.63 -12.69 9.68
C LYS A 38 -11.89 -14.06 10.30
N THR A 39 -10.84 -14.81 10.62
CA THR A 39 -10.93 -16.12 11.29
C THR A 39 -11.01 -16.05 12.80
N LYS A 40 -11.07 -14.84 13.38
CA LYS A 40 -11.14 -14.59 14.83
C LYS A 40 -9.98 -15.19 15.63
N LYS A 41 -8.84 -15.43 14.99
CA LYS A 41 -7.60 -15.79 15.70
C LYS A 41 -7.08 -14.59 16.49
N ARG A 42 -7.31 -13.38 15.98
CA ARG A 42 -7.00 -12.10 16.64
C ARG A 42 -8.14 -11.11 16.46
N SER A 43 -8.31 -10.20 17.40
CA SER A 43 -9.15 -9.00 17.23
C SER A 43 -8.39 -7.90 16.51
N SER A 44 -9.11 -6.91 15.99
CA SER A 44 -8.52 -5.66 15.54
C SER A 44 -9.39 -4.49 15.96
N LYS A 45 -8.75 -3.36 16.30
CA LYS A 45 -9.42 -2.09 16.55
C LYS A 45 -8.66 -0.92 15.96
N TYR A 46 -9.39 0.13 15.63
CA TYR A 46 -8.77 1.39 15.22
C TYR A 46 -8.15 2.10 16.44
N SER A 47 -6.87 2.45 16.38
CA SER A 47 -6.16 3.15 17.46
C SER A 47 -4.99 3.98 16.93
N ASN A 48 -4.72 5.14 17.53
CA ASN A 48 -3.53 5.92 17.20
C ASN A 48 -2.26 5.39 17.90
N GLU A 49 -2.38 4.37 18.76
CA GLU A 49 -1.24 3.82 19.50
C GLU A 49 -0.39 2.85 18.66
N ASN A 50 -0.94 2.30 17.58
CA ASN A 50 -0.21 1.43 16.64
C ASN A 50 0.51 0.24 17.32
N GLN A 51 -0.24 -0.57 18.08
CA GLN A 51 0.28 -1.68 18.88
C GLN A 51 -0.13 -3.04 18.34
N VAL A 52 0.73 -4.02 18.55
CA VAL A 52 0.51 -5.44 18.25
C VAL A 52 0.71 -6.22 19.54
N SER A 53 -0.33 -6.90 20.04
CA SER A 53 -0.22 -7.89 21.13
C SER A 53 -0.35 -9.31 20.57
N ASP A 54 -0.46 -10.35 21.41
CA ASP A 54 -0.73 -11.70 20.90
C ASP A 54 -2.16 -11.83 20.34
N ASP A 55 -3.12 -11.17 20.99
CA ASP A 55 -4.55 -11.34 20.70
C ASP A 55 -5.17 -10.21 19.87
N GLU A 56 -4.54 -9.03 19.78
CA GLU A 56 -5.16 -7.84 19.20
C GLU A 56 -4.21 -7.03 18.31
N PHE A 57 -4.74 -6.52 17.21
CA PHE A 57 -4.12 -5.49 16.38
C PHE A 57 -4.76 -4.13 16.65
N GLN A 58 -3.98 -3.14 17.06
CA GLN A 58 -4.44 -1.78 17.27
C GLN A 58 -3.77 -0.85 16.27
N PHE A 59 -4.45 -0.44 15.21
CA PHE A 59 -3.84 0.38 14.15
C PHE A 59 -4.72 1.53 13.71
N ASN A 60 -4.13 2.67 13.38
CA ASN A 60 -4.75 3.63 12.46
C ASN A 60 -4.38 3.27 11.01
N CYS A 61 -4.78 4.08 10.05
CA CYS A 61 -4.62 3.73 8.63
C CYS A 61 -3.14 3.56 8.23
N TYR A 62 -2.29 4.52 8.61
CA TYR A 62 -0.87 4.47 8.27
C TYR A 62 -0.09 3.54 9.20
N GLY A 63 -0.47 3.39 10.47
CA GLY A 63 0.15 2.42 11.38
C GLY A 63 0.00 0.97 10.91
N PHE A 64 -1.14 0.63 10.31
CA PHE A 64 -1.33 -0.67 9.65
C PHE A 64 -0.35 -0.86 8.48
N VAL A 65 -0.23 0.15 7.62
CA VAL A 65 0.68 0.12 6.46
C VAL A 65 2.14 0.04 6.93
N ASN A 66 2.54 0.88 7.88
CA ASN A 66 3.88 0.94 8.47
C ASN A 66 4.26 -0.44 9.02
N HIS A 67 3.38 -1.06 9.80
CA HIS A 67 3.61 -2.41 10.32
C HIS A 67 3.78 -3.43 9.19
N CYS A 68 2.95 -3.39 8.14
CA CYS A 68 3.10 -4.32 7.01
C CYS A 68 4.46 -4.14 6.30
N ILE A 69 4.92 -2.91 6.10
CA ILE A 69 6.22 -2.63 5.46
C ILE A 69 7.35 -3.10 6.37
N GLN A 70 7.30 -2.81 7.67
CA GLN A 70 8.33 -3.22 8.63
C GLN A 70 8.50 -4.75 8.68
N GLU A 71 7.41 -5.51 8.62
CA GLU A 71 7.47 -6.98 8.61
C GLU A 71 8.03 -7.54 7.29
N VAL A 72 7.74 -6.87 6.17
CA VAL A 72 8.12 -7.36 4.83
C VAL A 72 9.53 -6.93 4.45
N CYS A 73 9.88 -5.66 4.66
CA CYS A 73 11.14 -5.06 4.28
C CYS A 73 11.50 -3.90 5.22
N PRO A 74 12.12 -4.18 6.38
CA PRO A 74 12.50 -3.15 7.36
C PRO A 74 13.31 -2.00 6.73
N LYS A 75 14.25 -2.33 5.83
CA LYS A 75 15.08 -1.32 5.14
C LYS A 75 14.27 -0.36 4.27
N ALA A 76 13.18 -0.83 3.66
CA ALA A 76 12.29 0.01 2.88
C ALA A 76 11.48 0.96 3.77
N TYR A 77 11.18 0.55 5.00
CA TYR A 77 10.58 1.42 6.00
C TYR A 77 11.59 2.46 6.52
N ASP A 78 12.81 2.04 6.82
CA ASP A 78 13.88 2.93 7.28
C ASP A 78 14.17 4.02 6.24
N GLU A 79 14.20 3.68 4.94
CA GLU A 79 14.34 4.65 3.85
C GLU A 79 13.24 5.75 3.87
N LEU A 80 11.99 5.38 4.17
CA LEU A 80 10.90 6.35 4.29
C LEU A 80 11.07 7.26 5.52
N VAL A 81 11.54 6.70 6.64
CA VAL A 81 11.82 7.45 7.87
C VAL A 81 12.99 8.42 7.65
N GLU A 82 14.05 7.99 6.96
CA GLU A 82 15.19 8.83 6.59
C GLU A 82 14.79 9.96 5.65
N ALA A 83 13.96 9.66 4.63
CA ALA A 83 13.43 10.66 3.72
C ALA A 83 12.63 11.76 4.45
N MET A 84 11.72 11.33 5.35
CA MET A 84 10.90 12.23 6.16
C MET A 84 11.72 13.10 7.11
N ASN A 85 12.73 12.53 7.77
CA ASN A 85 13.53 13.23 8.78
C ASN A 85 14.76 13.96 8.22
N GLY A 86 15.10 13.72 6.96
CA GLY A 86 16.24 14.33 6.28
C GLY A 86 15.78 15.28 5.17
N PRO A 87 15.88 14.90 3.88
CA PRO A 87 15.65 15.81 2.76
C PRO A 87 14.31 16.55 2.75
N LEU A 88 13.25 15.96 3.30
CA LEU A 88 11.91 16.56 3.31
C LEU A 88 11.54 17.27 4.62
N ALA A 89 12.38 17.23 5.65
CA ALA A 89 12.00 17.71 6.98
C ALA A 89 11.66 19.22 7.02
N GLU A 90 12.22 20.01 6.10
CA GLU A 90 11.96 21.45 6.03
C GLU A 90 10.64 21.80 5.33
N SER A 91 10.24 21.00 4.33
CA SER A 91 9.07 21.22 3.47
C SER A 91 7.84 20.46 3.96
N VAL A 92 8.02 19.28 4.53
CA VAL A 92 6.96 18.39 4.99
C VAL A 92 7.15 18.16 6.49
N PRO A 93 6.18 18.55 7.33
CA PRO A 93 6.32 18.34 8.76
C PRO A 93 6.36 16.83 9.08
N PRO A 94 7.08 16.43 10.13
CA PRO A 94 7.00 15.05 10.61
C PRO A 94 5.58 14.77 11.12
N SER A 95 5.19 13.51 11.09
CA SER A 95 3.98 13.09 11.80
C SER A 95 4.16 13.26 13.32
N THR A 96 3.05 13.28 14.03
CA THR A 96 3.05 13.47 15.49
C THR A 96 3.66 12.30 16.26
N ASP A 97 3.71 11.11 15.66
CA ASP A 97 4.25 9.89 16.26
C ASP A 97 5.63 9.51 15.70
N GLY A 98 6.21 10.36 14.84
CA GLY A 98 7.53 10.13 14.25
C GLY A 98 7.56 9.01 13.20
N THR A 99 6.40 8.56 12.70
CA THR A 99 6.29 7.53 11.66
C THR A 99 5.72 8.10 10.35
N PRO A 100 6.06 7.56 9.17
CA PRO A 100 5.47 8.03 7.92
C PRO A 100 3.94 7.95 7.97
N CYS A 101 3.27 9.07 7.66
CA CYS A 101 1.82 9.14 7.55
C CYS A 101 1.42 9.59 6.13
N PRO A 102 0.11 9.64 5.75
CA PRO A 102 -0.31 9.77 4.36
C PRO A 102 0.34 10.92 3.58
N PHE A 103 0.49 12.11 4.17
CA PHE A 103 1.12 13.23 3.46
C PHE A 103 2.65 13.10 3.37
N ASN A 104 3.31 12.38 4.29
CA ASN A 104 4.72 12.05 4.14
C ASN A 104 4.91 11.10 2.97
N TYR A 105 4.08 10.04 2.89
CA TYR A 105 4.11 9.11 1.76
C TYR A 105 3.94 9.81 0.41
N ALA A 106 2.94 10.67 0.29
CA ALA A 106 2.68 11.42 -0.93
C ALA A 106 3.91 12.25 -1.36
N ALA A 107 4.47 13.05 -0.44
CA ALA A 107 5.62 13.88 -0.74
C ALA A 107 6.86 13.05 -1.11
N ILE A 108 7.16 11.98 -0.35
CA ILE A 108 8.31 11.11 -0.63
C ILE A 108 8.17 10.49 -2.04
N PHE A 109 7.01 9.93 -2.37
CA PHE A 109 6.81 9.26 -3.67
C PHE A 109 6.83 10.23 -4.86
N GLN A 110 6.57 11.51 -4.64
CA GLN A 110 6.66 12.53 -5.68
C GLN A 110 8.06 13.12 -5.84
N GLU A 111 8.75 13.36 -4.74
CA GLU A 111 9.95 14.21 -4.73
C GLU A 111 11.25 13.42 -4.70
N MET A 112 11.21 12.15 -4.29
CA MET A 112 12.42 11.39 -4.00
C MET A 112 12.57 10.13 -4.86
N PRO A 113 13.75 9.92 -5.48
CA PRO A 113 14.11 8.59 -5.92
C PRO A 113 14.32 7.71 -4.70
N LEU A 114 13.67 6.56 -4.70
CA LEU A 114 13.76 5.57 -3.63
C LEU A 114 14.37 4.28 -4.16
N THR A 115 15.14 3.63 -3.32
CA THR A 115 15.76 2.34 -3.59
C THR A 115 14.67 1.27 -3.59
N TYR A 116 13.85 1.23 -2.54
CA TYR A 116 12.88 0.16 -2.28
C TYR A 116 11.50 0.41 -2.89
N TRP A 117 11.28 1.58 -3.49
CA TRP A 117 9.96 1.96 -3.94
C TRP A 117 9.99 2.45 -5.38
N THR A 118 8.94 2.09 -6.12
CA THR A 118 8.67 2.65 -7.44
C THR A 118 7.33 3.37 -7.38
N ALA A 119 7.35 4.69 -7.61
CA ALA A 119 6.13 5.46 -7.81
C ALA A 119 5.41 4.95 -9.06
N ILE A 120 4.09 4.82 -8.98
CA ILE A 120 3.25 4.36 -10.09
C ILE A 120 2.45 5.57 -10.57
N PRO A 121 2.76 6.12 -11.76
CA PRO A 121 2.16 7.36 -12.23
C PRO A 121 0.71 7.19 -12.70
N ASP A 122 0.31 5.98 -13.09
CA ASP A 122 -1.00 5.70 -13.70
C ASP A 122 -1.75 4.60 -12.93
N LEU A 123 -3.04 4.81 -12.64
CA LEU A 123 -3.89 3.82 -11.99
C LEU A 123 -4.04 2.52 -12.81
N SER A 124 -3.89 2.59 -14.13
CA SER A 124 -3.93 1.40 -15.01
C SER A 124 -2.75 0.45 -14.77
N ASP A 125 -1.65 0.94 -14.20
CA ASP A 125 -0.47 0.14 -13.83
C ASP A 125 -0.53 -0.41 -12.39
N ALA A 126 -1.61 -0.10 -11.66
CA ALA A 126 -1.84 -0.59 -10.31
C ALA A 126 -1.99 -2.11 -10.28
N ARG A 127 -1.50 -2.73 -9.22
CA ARG A 127 -1.48 -4.19 -8.98
C ARG A 127 -1.77 -4.48 -7.50
N PRO A 128 -2.17 -5.72 -7.18
CA PRO A 128 -2.18 -6.19 -5.80
C PRO A 128 -0.86 -5.87 -5.08
N GLY A 129 -0.95 -5.38 -3.85
CA GLY A 129 0.20 -5.05 -3.01
C GLY A 129 0.74 -3.65 -3.18
N ASP A 130 0.27 -2.86 -4.16
CA ASP A 130 0.64 -1.46 -4.24
C ASP A 130 0.04 -0.69 -3.06
N LEU A 131 0.83 0.23 -2.51
CA LEU A 131 0.40 1.19 -1.51
C LEU A 131 -0.35 2.32 -2.21
N MET A 132 -1.59 2.55 -1.79
CA MET A 132 -2.40 3.66 -2.24
C MET A 132 -2.62 4.67 -1.12
N ILE A 133 -2.32 5.92 -1.43
CA ILE A 133 -2.53 7.07 -0.56
C ILE A 133 -3.54 7.98 -1.23
N TYR A 134 -4.44 8.58 -0.44
CA TYR A 134 -5.18 9.74 -0.92
C TYR A 134 -5.03 10.93 0.02
N LEU A 135 -5.05 12.12 -0.58
CA LEU A 135 -5.10 13.40 0.10
C LEU A 135 -6.25 14.26 -0.45
N PRO A 136 -6.79 15.22 0.31
CA PRO A 136 -7.63 16.27 -0.26
C PRO A 136 -6.85 17.04 -1.35
N PRO A 137 -7.53 17.57 -2.39
CA PRO A 137 -6.89 18.43 -3.37
C PRO A 137 -6.20 19.63 -2.71
N LYS A 138 -4.96 19.90 -3.12
CA LYS A 138 -4.10 20.98 -2.61
C LYS A 138 -3.87 20.88 -1.10
N TYR A 139 -3.84 19.66 -0.56
CA TYR A 139 -3.59 19.46 0.86
C TYR A 139 -2.18 19.95 1.24
N GLN A 140 -2.12 20.87 2.20
CA GLN A 140 -0.89 21.35 2.78
C GLN A 140 -0.83 20.93 4.25
N PRO A 141 0.09 20.04 4.65
CA PRO A 141 0.24 19.68 6.04
C PRO A 141 0.72 20.89 6.85
N LEU A 142 0.07 21.19 7.96
CA LEU A 142 0.47 22.27 8.86
C LEU A 142 1.63 21.81 9.75
N LYS A 143 2.66 22.66 9.89
CA LYS A 143 3.79 22.41 10.81
C LYS A 143 3.34 22.30 12.26
N GLU A 144 2.36 23.12 12.64
CA GLU A 144 1.73 23.03 13.95
C GLU A 144 0.34 22.41 13.78
N PRO A 145 0.02 21.30 14.48
CA PRO A 145 -1.31 20.72 14.43
C PRO A 145 -2.32 21.73 14.97
N ASP A 146 -3.26 22.18 14.14
CA ASP A 146 -4.41 22.92 14.63
C ASP A 146 -5.32 21.94 15.40
N PRO A 147 -5.49 22.08 16.73
CA PRO A 147 -6.30 21.17 17.53
C PRO A 147 -7.80 21.25 17.17
N GLN A 148 -8.24 22.30 16.47
CA GLN A 148 -9.60 22.45 15.96
C GLN A 148 -9.75 21.91 14.53
N ALA A 149 -8.65 21.77 13.78
CA ALA A 149 -8.70 21.19 12.44
C ALA A 149 -8.92 19.68 12.55
N LYS A 150 -10.13 19.24 12.16
CA LYS A 150 -10.37 17.83 11.87
C LYS A 150 -9.42 17.41 10.76
N ARG A 151 -8.42 16.58 11.08
CA ARG A 151 -7.60 15.83 10.10
C ARG A 151 -8.46 14.81 9.36
N THR A 152 -9.41 15.29 8.57
CA THR A 152 -10.31 14.46 7.79
C THR A 152 -9.87 14.47 6.34
N GLY A 153 -9.83 13.29 5.74
CA GLY A 153 -9.76 13.15 4.29
C GLY A 153 -8.39 12.80 3.73
N THR A 154 -7.42 12.41 4.55
CA THR A 154 -6.21 11.68 4.14
C THR A 154 -6.33 10.21 4.55
N HIS A 155 -5.69 9.30 3.82
CA HIS A 155 -5.71 7.86 4.16
C HIS A 155 -4.60 7.09 3.46
N ALA A 156 -4.24 5.93 4.02
CA ALA A 156 -3.29 4.98 3.47
C ALA A 156 -3.91 3.57 3.47
N MET A 157 -3.74 2.82 2.38
CA MET A 157 -4.29 1.49 2.21
C MET A 157 -3.46 0.66 1.23
N ILE A 158 -3.63 -0.66 1.25
CA ILE A 158 -2.95 -1.58 0.34
C ILE A 158 -4.00 -2.13 -0.64
N ILE A 159 -3.67 -2.15 -1.94
CA ILE A 159 -4.54 -2.77 -2.94
C ILE A 159 -4.51 -4.28 -2.74
N ASP A 160 -5.68 -4.88 -2.58
CA ASP A 160 -5.84 -6.33 -2.53
C ASP A 160 -6.08 -6.92 -3.92
N THR A 161 -7.10 -6.40 -4.61
CA THR A 161 -7.48 -6.88 -5.93
C THR A 161 -7.75 -5.71 -6.87
N VAL A 162 -7.31 -5.84 -8.12
CA VAL A 162 -7.65 -4.91 -9.21
C VAL A 162 -8.72 -5.57 -10.08
N HIS A 163 -9.94 -5.04 -10.07
CA HIS A 163 -11.04 -5.56 -10.88
C HIS A 163 -11.06 -5.01 -12.31
N GLY A 164 -10.20 -4.02 -12.60
CA GLY A 164 -10.08 -3.35 -13.89
C GLY A 164 -10.82 -2.01 -13.94
N GLU A 165 -10.95 -1.48 -15.15
CA GLU A 165 -11.66 -0.24 -15.43
C GLU A 165 -13.02 -0.54 -16.07
N ASN A 166 -14.07 0.14 -15.60
CA ASN A 166 -15.40 0.04 -16.17
C ASN A 166 -16.04 1.44 -16.25
N ASN A 167 -16.46 1.85 -17.45
CA ASN A 167 -17.08 3.16 -17.72
C ASN A 167 -16.25 4.35 -17.20
N GLY A 168 -14.93 4.32 -17.40
CA GLY A 168 -14.03 5.38 -16.94
C GLY A 168 -13.77 5.37 -15.43
N SER A 169 -14.13 4.30 -14.72
CA SER A 169 -13.93 4.16 -13.29
C SER A 169 -13.08 2.93 -12.99
N PHE A 170 -11.96 3.12 -12.31
CA PHE A 170 -11.13 2.03 -11.81
C PHE A 170 -11.77 1.41 -10.57
N HIS A 171 -11.81 0.09 -10.51
CA HIS A 171 -12.39 -0.66 -9.40
C HIS A 171 -11.34 -1.53 -8.70
N PHE A 172 -11.23 -1.33 -7.40
CA PHE A 172 -10.30 -2.03 -6.53
C PHE A 172 -11.02 -2.64 -5.33
N GLN A 173 -10.44 -3.72 -4.82
CA GLN A 173 -10.62 -4.14 -3.43
C GLN A 173 -9.37 -3.68 -2.66
N ILE A 174 -9.55 -3.03 -1.52
CA ILE A 174 -8.44 -2.55 -0.67
C ILE A 174 -8.49 -3.22 0.70
N ILE A 175 -7.32 -3.27 1.36
CA ILE A 175 -7.16 -3.63 2.77
C ILE A 175 -6.59 -2.43 3.50
N ASP A 176 -7.22 -2.05 4.61
CA ASP A 176 -6.83 -0.92 5.42
C ASP A 176 -7.26 -1.08 6.88
N SER A 177 -6.87 -0.12 7.72
CA SER A 177 -7.47 0.08 9.04
C SER A 177 -8.24 1.40 9.11
N THR A 178 -9.52 1.36 9.48
CA THR A 178 -10.35 2.57 9.64
C THR A 178 -11.24 2.50 10.88
N ARG A 179 -11.57 3.68 11.41
CA ARG A 179 -12.52 3.87 12.52
C ARG A 179 -13.96 3.58 12.11
N ILE A 180 -14.31 3.90 10.87
CA ILE A 180 -15.68 3.83 10.34
C ILE A 180 -15.65 3.03 9.04
N PRO A 181 -16.45 1.97 8.91
CA PRO A 181 -16.55 1.22 7.66
C PRO A 181 -16.89 2.15 6.48
N HIS A 182 -16.23 1.94 5.35
CA HIS A 182 -16.32 2.83 4.19
C HIS A 182 -17.68 2.74 3.47
N SER A 183 -18.29 1.55 3.50
CA SER A 183 -19.61 1.30 2.92
C SER A 183 -20.30 0.11 3.58
N LYS A 184 -21.50 -0.25 3.10
CA LYS A 184 -22.20 -1.48 3.53
C LYS A 184 -21.54 -2.77 3.03
N HIS A 185 -20.64 -2.66 2.05
CA HIS A 185 -19.89 -3.78 1.48
C HIS A 185 -18.51 -3.95 2.14
N ASP A 186 -18.17 -3.07 3.08
CA ASP A 186 -16.97 -3.20 3.90
C ASP A 186 -17.12 -4.38 4.87
N SER A 187 -16.08 -5.22 5.02
CA SER A 187 -16.11 -6.39 5.90
C SER A 187 -16.33 -6.06 7.39
N ARG A 188 -16.15 -4.78 7.76
CA ARG A 188 -16.36 -4.27 9.12
C ARG A 188 -17.80 -3.82 9.36
N TYR A 189 -18.63 -3.68 8.33
CA TYR A 189 -20.04 -3.31 8.48
C TYR A 189 -20.82 -4.41 9.25
N PRO A 190 -21.77 -4.07 10.16
CA PRO A 190 -22.34 -2.75 10.45
C PRO A 190 -21.68 -1.92 11.56
N GLY A 191 -20.56 -2.32 12.16
CA GLY A 191 -20.05 -1.55 13.32
C GLY A 191 -18.69 -1.93 13.90
N LYS A 192 -17.90 -2.74 13.20
CA LYS A 192 -16.51 -3.00 13.59
C LYS A 192 -15.60 -1.86 13.11
N ASN A 193 -14.46 -1.72 13.75
CA ASN A 193 -13.37 -0.83 13.32
C ASN A 193 -12.07 -1.64 13.24
N GLY A 194 -10.97 -1.01 12.84
CA GLY A 194 -9.68 -1.69 12.66
C GLY A 194 -9.50 -2.24 11.25
N ILE A 195 -8.76 -3.34 11.13
CA ILE A 195 -8.41 -3.96 9.84
C ILE A 195 -9.66 -4.52 9.16
N GLY A 196 -9.81 -4.23 7.87
CA GLY A 196 -10.87 -4.78 7.03
C GLY A 196 -10.58 -4.59 5.55
N GLU A 197 -11.50 -5.08 4.73
CA GLU A 197 -11.48 -4.92 3.28
C GLU A 197 -12.71 -4.13 2.82
N SER A 198 -12.54 -3.27 1.81
CA SER A 198 -13.64 -2.52 1.19
C SER A 198 -13.47 -2.41 -0.32
N PRO A 199 -14.56 -2.38 -1.12
CA PRO A 199 -14.47 -1.92 -2.49
C PRO A 199 -14.14 -0.43 -2.54
N LEU A 200 -13.45 -0.03 -3.60
CA LEU A 200 -13.02 1.33 -3.89
C LEU A 200 -13.16 1.61 -5.38
N PHE A 201 -13.82 2.71 -5.72
CA PHE A 201 -13.98 3.19 -7.09
C PHE A 201 -13.29 4.54 -7.24
N LEU A 202 -12.48 4.70 -8.28
CA LEU A 202 -11.78 5.94 -8.61
C LEU A 202 -12.16 6.35 -10.03
N THR A 203 -12.78 7.52 -10.17
CA THR A 203 -13.13 8.10 -11.49
C THR A 203 -12.29 9.35 -11.72
N PRO A 204 -11.55 9.48 -12.83
CA PRO A 204 -10.76 10.68 -13.13
C PRO A 204 -11.60 11.98 -13.06
N CYS A 205 -10.98 13.05 -12.56
CA CYS A 205 -11.56 14.38 -12.43
C CYS A 205 -10.48 15.46 -12.55
N GLY A 206 -10.19 15.89 -13.79
CA GLY A 206 -9.04 16.76 -14.04
C GLY A 206 -7.75 16.03 -13.67
N ASP A 207 -6.91 16.67 -12.85
CA ASP A 207 -5.67 16.08 -12.32
C ASP A 207 -5.90 15.20 -11.07
N ASN A 208 -7.14 15.10 -10.61
CA ASN A 208 -7.56 14.39 -9.39
C ASN A 208 -8.48 13.20 -9.72
N TYR A 209 -9.00 12.57 -8.68
CA TYR A 209 -9.96 11.48 -8.76
C TYR A 209 -11.16 11.70 -7.85
N TRP A 210 -12.35 11.36 -8.32
CA TRP A 210 -13.50 11.14 -7.46
C TRP A 210 -13.37 9.76 -6.80
N ILE A 211 -13.20 9.75 -5.47
CA ILE A 211 -13.29 8.53 -4.66
C ILE A 211 -14.75 8.20 -4.35
N GLN A 212 -15.12 6.93 -4.52
CA GLN A 212 -16.41 6.39 -4.08
C GLN A 212 -16.21 5.00 -3.43
N TRP A 213 -16.88 4.78 -2.29
CA TRP A 213 -16.82 3.50 -1.56
C TRP A 213 -17.98 2.54 -1.90
N LYS A 214 -18.85 2.98 -2.80
CA LYS A 214 -19.91 2.22 -3.47
C LYS A 214 -20.18 2.89 -4.82
N SER A 215 -20.59 2.15 -5.84
CA SER A 215 -20.75 2.69 -7.21
C SER A 215 -21.75 3.85 -7.29
N ASP A 216 -22.78 3.86 -6.43
CA ASP A 216 -23.78 4.92 -6.27
C ASP A 216 -23.49 5.85 -5.06
N GLY A 217 -22.21 5.93 -4.66
CA GLY A 217 -21.72 6.60 -3.47
C GLY A 217 -21.58 8.10 -3.59
N ARG A 218 -21.51 8.76 -2.43
CA ARG A 218 -20.97 10.12 -2.35
C ARG A 218 -19.57 10.13 -2.97
N ARG A 219 -19.35 11.09 -3.86
CA ARG A 219 -18.06 11.38 -4.47
C ARG A 219 -17.31 12.38 -3.63
N GLN A 220 -16.01 12.16 -3.44
CA GLN A 220 -15.11 13.15 -2.87
C GLN A 220 -13.91 13.30 -3.79
N GLU A 221 -13.49 14.52 -4.07
CA GLU A 221 -12.32 14.76 -4.91
C GLU A 221 -11.07 14.49 -4.06
N LYS A 222 -10.09 13.81 -4.66
CA LYS A 222 -8.84 13.40 -4.01
C LYS A 222 -7.69 13.39 -5.00
N GLU A 223 -6.51 13.75 -4.49
CA GLU A 223 -5.25 13.38 -5.10
C GLU A 223 -4.91 11.94 -4.70
N ILE A 224 -4.45 11.13 -5.64
CA ILE A 224 -4.10 9.73 -5.43
C ILE A 224 -2.61 9.54 -5.71
N PHE A 225 -1.93 8.85 -4.81
CA PHE A 225 -0.52 8.50 -4.95
C PHE A 225 -0.39 6.99 -4.81
N LEU A 226 0.36 6.38 -5.72
CA LEU A 226 0.61 4.95 -5.75
C LEU A 226 2.10 4.68 -5.69
N ALA A 227 2.49 3.67 -4.94
CA ALA A 227 3.86 3.15 -4.94
C ALA A 227 3.90 1.63 -4.77
N ARG A 228 4.89 1.02 -5.41
CA ARG A 228 5.18 -0.41 -5.32
C ARG A 228 6.43 -0.64 -4.50
N LEU A 229 6.35 -1.56 -3.54
CA LEU A 229 7.51 -2.04 -2.79
C LEU A 229 8.28 -3.08 -3.60
N ASN A 230 9.57 -2.83 -3.83
CA ASN A 230 10.51 -3.74 -4.48
C ASN A 230 11.39 -4.42 -3.44
N THR A 231 11.20 -5.72 -3.22
CA THR A 231 12.01 -6.50 -2.28
C THR A 231 13.20 -7.20 -2.93
N HIS A 232 13.31 -7.13 -4.25
CA HIS A 232 14.38 -7.76 -5.01
C HIS A 232 15.32 -6.72 -5.57
N PHE A 233 16.46 -6.55 -4.90
CA PHE A 233 17.62 -5.92 -5.50
C PHE A 233 18.50 -7.01 -6.07
N SER A 234 18.63 -7.03 -7.39
CA SER A 234 19.96 -7.27 -7.95
C SER A 234 20.86 -6.18 -7.39
N SER A 235 21.98 -6.56 -6.77
CA SER A 235 23.00 -5.64 -6.25
C SER A 235 23.15 -4.42 -7.18
N PRO A 236 23.33 -3.19 -6.64
CA PRO A 236 23.56 -2.03 -7.49
C PRO A 236 24.67 -2.37 -8.49
N PRO A 237 24.53 -1.99 -9.78
CA PRO A 237 25.59 -2.24 -10.74
C PRO A 237 26.87 -1.64 -10.16
N VAL A 238 27.89 -2.49 -9.99
CA VAL A 238 29.23 -2.03 -9.61
C VAL A 238 29.64 -1.06 -10.72
N VAL A 239 29.60 0.23 -10.42
CA VAL A 239 30.09 1.25 -11.34
C VAL A 239 31.59 1.01 -11.44
N ALA A 240 32.02 0.51 -12.60
CA ALA A 240 33.42 0.32 -12.95
C ALA A 240 34.09 1.64 -13.32
#